data_AF-A0A925CIJ5-F1
#
_entry.id   AF-A0A925CIJ5-F1
#
_cell.length_a   1.000
_cell.length_b   1.000
_cell.length_c   1.000
_cell.angle_alpha   90.00
_cell.angle_beta   90.00
_cell.angle_gamma   90.00
#
_symmetry.space_group_name_H-M   'P 1'
#
loop_
_entity.id
_entity.type
_entity.pdbx_description
1 polymer ?
#
loop_
_entity_poly.entity_id
_entity_poly.type
_entity_poly.pdbx_seq_one_letter_code
_entity_poly.pdbx_strand_id
1 'polypeptide(L)' 'MTIAQSPETAIRPDIPESAIESGYKDFVLSPEDIAQELVRTAHGPPIKAT' A
#
# COMPACT_ATOMS: atom_id res chain seq x y z
N MET A 1 5.04 7.46 -4.54
CA MET A 1 4.58 6.13 -4.10
C MET A 1 3.55 6.34 -3.03
N THR A 2 2.34 5.85 -3.24
CA THR A 2 1.26 5.79 -2.27
C THR A 2 0.87 4.33 -2.06
N ILE A 3 0.84 3.90 -0.81
CA ILE A 3 0.46 2.53 -0.43
C ILE A 3 -0.80 2.61 0.42
N ALA A 4 -1.86 1.91 0.01
CA ALA A 4 -3.02 1.68 0.84
C ALA A 4 -2.86 0.33 1.55
N GLN A 5 -3.21 0.24 2.83
CA GLN A 5 -3.27 -1.06 3.50
C GLN A 5 -4.42 -1.88 2.92
N SER A 6 -4.24 -3.20 2.77
CA SER A 6 -5.30 -4.09 2.32
C SER A 6 -6.48 -4.03 3.30
N PRO A 7 -7.72 -3.74 2.85
CA PRO A 7 -8.90 -3.68 3.70
C PRO A 7 -9.12 -4.95 4.53
N GLU A 8 -8.74 -6.12 4.01
CA GLU A 8 -8.87 -7.41 4.70
C GLU A 8 -8.02 -7.52 5.97
N THR A 9 -6.95 -6.73 6.07
CA THR A 9 -6.04 -6.68 7.22
C THR A 9 -6.27 -5.46 8.11
N ALA A 10 -7.13 -4.53 7.68
CA ALA A 10 -7.33 -3.25 8.33
C ALA A 10 -8.39 -3.35 9.43
N ILE A 11 -8.10 -2.78 10.60
CA ILE A 11 -9.07 -2.64 11.69
C ILE A 11 -10.21 -1.68 11.31
N ARG A 12 -9.90 -0.70 10.45
CA ARG A 12 -10.84 0.29 9.88
C ARG A 12 -10.72 0.22 8.35
N PRO A 13 -11.48 -0.66 7.68
CA PRO A 13 -11.35 -0.89 6.24
C PRO A 13 -11.88 0.27 5.37
N ASP A 14 -12.78 1.11 5.91
CA ASP A 14 -13.34 2.29 5.24
C ASP A 14 -12.27 3.31 4.81
N ILE A 15 -11.19 3.46 5.59
CA ILE A 15 -10.09 4.37 5.27
C ILE A 15 -9.32 3.88 4.03
N PRO A 16 -8.73 2.67 4.00
CA PRO A 16 -8.04 2.18 2.81
C PRO A 16 -8.99 2.03 1.61
N GLU A 17 -10.26 1.65 1.80
CA GLU A 17 -11.27 1.62 0.72
C GLU A 17 -11.41 2.99 0.04
N SER A 18 -11.56 4.07 0.82
CA SER A 18 -11.67 5.42 0.25
C SER A 18 -10.41 5.87 -0.53
N ALA A 19 -9.22 5.52 -0.04
CA ALA A 19 -7.96 5.78 -0.74
C ALA A 19 -7.82 4.92 -2.01
N ILE A 20 -8.45 3.74 -2.03
CA ILE A 20 -8.48 2.87 -3.20
C ILE A 20 -9.36 3.48 -4.29
N GLU A 21 -10.56 3.88 -3.91
CA GLU A 21 -11.55 4.48 -4.80
C GLU A 21 -11.10 5.83 -5.37
N SER A 22 -10.30 6.60 -4.63
CA SER A 22 -9.77 7.88 -5.10
C SER A 22 -8.76 7.75 -6.25
N GLY A 23 -8.32 6.53 -6.58
CA GLY A 23 -7.42 6.26 -7.70
C GLY A 23 -5.96 6.65 -7.48
N TYR A 24 -5.60 7.14 -6.28
CA TYR A 24 -4.25 7.60 -5.94
C TYR A 24 -3.44 6.54 -5.17
N LYS A 25 -3.35 5.31 -5.70
CA LYS A 25 -2.58 4.23 -5.09
C LYS A 25 -1.66 3.58 -6.11
N ASP A 26 -0.43 3.30 -5.67
CA ASP A 26 0.49 2.44 -6.42
C ASP A 26 0.35 0.99 -5.98
N PHE A 27 0.04 0.76 -4.69
CA PHE A 27 -0.04 -0.58 -4.11
C PHE A 27 -1.19 -0.72 -3.08
N VAL A 28 -1.70 -1.94 -2.94
CA VAL A 28 -2.62 -2.37 -1.87
C VAL A 28 -1.98 -3.57 -1.17
N LEU A 29 -1.54 -3.41 0.08
CA LEU A 29 -0.63 -4.36 0.75
C LEU A 29 -1.03 -4.65 2.21
N SER A 30 -0.70 -5.83 2.72
CA SER A 30 -0.77 -6.13 4.16
C SER A 30 0.24 -5.28 4.97
N PRO A 31 0.10 -5.13 6.30
CA PRO A 31 1.10 -4.44 7.14
C PRO A 31 2.53 -4.98 6.96
N GLU A 32 2.67 -6.29 6.84
CA GLU A 32 3.96 -6.97 6.67
C GLU A 32 4.58 -6.63 5.30
N ASP A 33 3.76 -6.63 4.25
CA ASP A 33 4.20 -6.28 2.90
C ASP A 33 4.50 -4.77 2.78
N ILE A 34 3.76 -3.90 3.49
CA ILE A 34 4.09 -2.47 3.61
C ILE A 34 5.49 -2.32 4.21
N ALA A 35 5.78 -3.00 5.32
CA ALA A 35 7.10 -2.93 5.95
C ALA A 35 8.20 -3.38 4.98
N GLN A 36 7.96 -4.46 4.24
CA GLN A 36 8.91 -4.94 3.24
C GLN A 36 9.11 -3.93 2.10
N GLU A 37 8.04 -3.31 1.60
CA GLU A 37 8.11 -2.34 0.50
C GLU A 37 8.79 -1.03 0.92
N LEU A 38 8.61 -0.60 2.17
CA LEU A 38 9.34 0.54 2.74
C LEU A 38 10.85 0.27 2.79
N VAL A 39 11.26 -0.92 3.24
CA VAL A 39 12.67 -1.33 3.25
C VAL A 39 13.22 -1.40 1.82
N ARG A 40 12.48 -1.99 0.88
CA ARG A 40 12.87 -2.06 -0.54
C ARG A 40 13.08 -0.65 -1.13
N THR A 41 12.12 0.25 -0.91
CA THR A 41 12.17 1.64 -1.39
C THR A 41 13.33 2.41 -0.77
N ALA A 42 13.68 2.14 0.50
CA ALA A 42 14.82 2.76 1.16
C ALA A 42 16.18 2.33 0.55
N HIS A 43 16.24 1.13 -0.04
CA HIS A 43 17.48 0.56 -0.61
C HIS A 43 17.56 0.60 -2.14
N GLY A 44 16.51 1.03 -2.84
CA GLY A 44 16.46 1.14 -4.31
C GLY A 44 15.08 1.63 -4.80
N PRO A 45 14.91 1.94 -6.09
CA PRO A 45 13.62 2.42 -6.59
C PRO A 45 12.55 1.32 -6.50
N PRO A 46 11.29 1.67 -6.15
CA PRO A 46 10.18 0.70 -6.14
C PRO A 46 9.94 0.17 -7.55
N ILE A 47 9.75 -1.15 -7.69
CA ILE A 47 9.34 -1.74 -8.97
C ILE A 47 7.88 -1.37 -9.16
N LYS A 48 7.60 -0.53 -10.16
CA LYS A 48 6.24 -0.10 -10.52
C LYS A 48 5.36 -1.34 -10.71
N ALA A 49 4.33 -1.53 -9.88
CA ALA A 49 3.28 -2.49 -10.20
C ALA A 49 2.48 -1.93 -11.37
N THR A 50 2.55 -2.62 -12.51
CA THR A 50 1.73 -2.37 -13.72
C THR A 50 0.28 -2.74 -13.50
#